data_AF-A0A8J4SLK8-F1
#
_entry.id   AF-A0A8J4SLK8-F1
#
_cell.length_a   1.000
_cell.length_b   1.000
_cell.length_c   1.000
_cell.angle_alpha   90.00
_cell.angle_beta   90.00
_cell.angle_gamma   90.00
#
_symmetry.space_group_name_H-M   'P 1'
#
loop_
_entity.id
_entity.type
_entity.pdbx_description
1 polymer ?
#
loop_
_entity_poly.entity_id
_entity_poly.type
_entity_poly.pdbx_seq_one_letter_code
_entity_poly.pdbx_strand_id
1 'polypeptide(L)'
;MEIRNGKRQIGRKSRSRLSTANFLLIVDADANDMCNNGFLGFAMVCQMDSLHNRPVLGYVNLCSSAIVSDSGLNELAYSTVVHEIAHSLGFVRSLYAFLRDENGEPRTRRNPITQLPDLGYDSSRAFIPDIVGELIVRWSHILTLNKGTMTEYQRYL
;
A
#
# COMPACT_ATOMS: atom_id res chain seq x y z
N MET A 1 0.92 17.52 9.73
CA MET A 1 1.26 17.01 11.08
C MET A 1 2.76 16.88 11.09
N GLU A 2 3.44 17.52 12.05
CA GLU A 2 4.90 17.51 12.13
C GLU A 2 5.28 16.94 13.50
N ILE A 3 6.14 15.94 13.52
CA ILE A 3 6.72 15.39 14.74
C ILE A 3 8.08 16.08 14.92
N ARG A 4 8.23 16.87 15.99
CA ARG A 4 9.51 17.43 16.41
C ARG A 4 9.86 16.91 17.79
N ASN A 5 11.07 16.36 17.94
CA ASN A 5 11.60 15.84 19.20
C ASN A 5 10.65 14.87 19.93
N GLY A 6 10.08 13.91 19.20
CA GLY A 6 9.25 12.83 19.78
C GLY A 6 7.94 13.28 20.42
N LYS A 7 7.52 14.54 20.24
CA LYS A 7 6.24 15.05 20.75
C LYS A 7 5.36 15.51 19.59
N ARG A 8 4.09 15.10 19.63
CA ARG A 8 3.05 15.53 18.68
C ARG A 8 2.85 17.03 18.83
N GLN A 9 3.39 17.79 17.89
CA GLN A 9 3.18 19.23 17.81
C GLN A 9 1.97 19.46 16.91
N ILE A 10 0.84 19.92 17.47
CA ILE A 10 -0.27 20.45 16.67
C ILE A 10 0.18 21.82 16.18
N GLY A 11 0.96 21.83 15.09
CA GLY A 11 1.42 23.04 14.43
C GLY A 11 0.22 23.85 13.94
N ARG A 12 -0.17 24.86 14.71
CA ARG A 12 -1.17 25.85 14.31
C ARG A 12 -0.50 26.85 13.37
N LYS A 13 -0.26 26.49 12.10
CA LYS A 13 0.13 27.45 11.07
C LYS A 13 -0.29 27.03 9.66
N SER A 14 -1.10 27.91 9.07
CA SER A 14 -1.57 27.98 7.70
C SER A 14 -2.36 26.78 7.18
N ARG A 15 -3.58 27.02 6.69
CA ARG A 15 -4.20 26.16 5.68
C ARG A 15 -3.38 26.28 4.38
N SER A 16 -2.07 26.01 4.42
CA SER A 16 -1.24 25.91 3.23
C SER A 16 -1.76 24.69 2.51
N ARG A 17 -2.42 24.98 1.40
CA ARG A 17 -3.07 23.99 0.58
C ARG A 17 -2.07 22.85 0.32
N LEU A 18 -2.44 21.65 0.76
CA LEU A 18 -1.92 20.38 0.26
C LEU A 18 -2.31 20.20 -1.23
N SER A 19 -2.40 21.28 -2.02
CA SER A 19 -3.09 21.32 -3.32
C SER A 19 -2.27 20.80 -4.48
N THR A 20 -1.00 20.47 -4.28
CA THR A 20 -0.14 19.88 -5.32
C THR A 20 0.20 18.43 -5.07
N ALA A 21 -0.11 17.89 -3.88
CA ALA A 21 0.15 16.49 -3.57
C ALA A 21 -0.99 15.61 -4.11
N ASN A 22 -0.66 14.61 -4.91
CA ASN A 22 -1.62 13.62 -5.42
C ASN A 22 -1.87 12.47 -4.45
N PHE A 23 -1.00 12.31 -3.46
CA PHE A 23 -1.05 11.30 -2.41
C PHE A 23 -0.33 11.81 -1.15
N LEU A 24 -0.90 11.56 0.03
CA LEU A 24 -0.28 11.82 1.32
C LEU A 24 0.00 10.49 2.01
N LEU A 25 1.24 10.29 2.47
CA LEU A 25 1.61 9.13 3.28
C LEU A 25 1.93 9.59 4.70
N ILE A 26 1.24 9.01 5.67
CA ILE A 26 1.58 9.13 7.09
C ILE A 26 2.45 7.93 7.45
N VAL A 27 3.62 8.18 8.03
CA VAL A 27 4.55 7.13 8.46
C VAL A 27 4.73 7.23 9.96
N ASP A 28 4.61 6.09 10.64
CA ASP A 28 4.84 5.94 12.08
C ASP A 28 5.80 4.78 12.36
N ALA A 29 6.29 4.71 13.60
CA ALA A 29 7.15 3.65 14.10
C ALA A 29 6.75 3.25 15.54
N ASP A 30 5.45 3.01 15.73
CA ASP A 30 4.88 2.62 17.02
C ASP A 30 5.00 1.11 17.26
N ALA A 31 5.36 0.72 18.47
CA ALA A 31 5.55 -0.67 18.90
C ALA A 31 4.26 -1.23 19.49
N ASN A 32 3.25 -1.39 18.62
CA ASN A 32 1.92 -1.86 19.01
C ASN A 32 1.79 -3.40 18.95
N ASP A 33 0.59 -3.91 19.21
CA ASP A 33 0.30 -5.34 19.25
C ASP A 33 0.62 -6.07 17.93
N MET A 34 0.50 -5.41 16.77
CA MET A 34 0.90 -6.00 15.50
C MET A 34 2.41 -6.29 15.51
N CYS A 35 3.22 -5.35 15.99
CA CYS A 35 4.66 -5.55 16.12
C CYS A 35 4.99 -6.68 17.11
N ASN A 36 4.24 -6.79 18.20
CA ASN A 36 4.41 -7.88 19.18
C ASN A 36 4.01 -9.25 18.62
N ASN A 37 3.18 -9.28 17.57
CA ASN A 37 2.74 -10.50 16.89
C ASN A 37 3.65 -10.89 15.70
N GLY A 38 4.84 -10.30 15.58
CA GLY A 38 5.85 -10.69 14.60
C GLY A 38 5.77 -9.95 13.26
N PHE A 39 4.95 -8.91 13.14
CA PHE A 39 4.94 -8.06 11.95
C PHE A 39 6.19 -7.15 11.94
N LEU A 40 6.77 -6.96 10.76
CA LEU A 40 7.86 -6.02 10.52
C LEU A 40 7.34 -4.61 10.17
N GLY A 41 6.11 -4.54 9.68
CA GLY A 41 5.37 -3.33 9.40
C GLY A 41 3.93 -3.68 9.06
N PHE A 42 3.11 -2.65 8.90
CA PHE A 42 1.78 -2.78 8.34
C PHE A 42 1.34 -1.46 7.72
N ALA A 43 0.44 -1.53 6.74
CA ALA A 43 -0.06 -0.37 6.06
C ALA A 43 -1.52 -0.49 5.64
N MET A 44 -2.13 0.66 5.37
CA MET A 44 -3.51 0.73 4.90
C MET A 44 -3.74 1.97 4.05
N VAL A 45 -4.77 1.89 3.21
CA VAL A 45 -5.37 3.05 2.57
C VAL A 45 -6.36 3.69 3.55
N CYS A 46 -6.17 4.98 3.86
CA CYS A 46 -7.06 5.72 4.76
C CYS A 46 -8.14 6.50 4.00
N GLN A 47 -7.84 6.98 2.80
CA GLN A 47 -8.79 7.76 2.00
C GLN A 47 -8.62 7.54 0.51
N MET A 48 -9.75 7.54 -0.19
CA MET A 48 -9.86 7.44 -1.64
C MET A 48 -10.43 8.75 -2.22
N ASP A 49 -10.02 9.08 -3.44
CA ASP A 49 -10.67 10.12 -4.25
C ASP A 49 -12.07 9.68 -4.67
N SER A 50 -13.06 10.57 -4.57
CA SER A 50 -14.47 10.25 -4.86
C SER A 50 -14.77 10.08 -6.35
N LEU A 51 -13.95 10.64 -7.23
CA LEU A 51 -14.17 10.59 -8.67
C LEU A 51 -13.52 9.35 -9.29
N HIS A 52 -12.28 9.06 -8.91
CA HIS A 52 -11.50 8.01 -9.55
C HIS A 52 -11.36 6.74 -8.72
N ASN A 53 -11.74 6.75 -7.44
CA ASN A 53 -11.47 5.66 -6.50
C ASN A 53 -9.97 5.31 -6.47
N ARG A 54 -9.10 6.33 -6.47
CA ARG A 54 -7.65 6.15 -6.26
C ARG A 54 -7.30 6.49 -4.82
N PRO A 55 -6.35 5.79 -4.18
CA PRO A 55 -5.82 6.20 -2.89
C PRO A 55 -5.26 7.62 -2.93
N VAL A 56 -5.60 8.44 -1.94
CA VAL A 56 -5.08 9.81 -1.77
C VAL A 56 -4.47 10.04 -0.39
N LEU A 57 -4.74 9.15 0.57
CA LEU A 57 -4.12 9.13 1.88
C LEU A 57 -3.84 7.67 2.28
N GLY A 58 -2.61 7.37 2.64
CA GLY A 58 -2.20 6.09 3.22
C GLY A 58 -1.47 6.26 4.54
N TYR A 59 -1.39 5.16 5.27
CA TYR A 59 -0.68 5.06 6.53
C TYR A 59 0.22 3.83 6.51
N VAL A 60 1.46 4.01 6.96
CA VAL A 60 2.46 2.95 7.16
C VAL A 60 2.95 3.03 8.59
N ASN A 61 2.98 1.91 9.30
CA ASN A 61 3.74 1.76 10.53
C ASN A 61 4.88 0.77 10.32
N LEU A 62 6.10 1.17 10.65
CA LEU A 62 7.27 0.30 10.62
C LEU A 62 7.62 -0.09 12.05
N CYS A 63 7.59 -1.39 12.36
CA CYS A 63 7.92 -1.85 13.69
C CYS A 63 9.40 -1.58 13.97
N SER A 64 9.72 -1.04 15.15
CA SER A 64 11.09 -0.65 15.49
C SER A 64 12.10 -1.81 15.35
N SER A 65 11.68 -3.04 15.61
CA SER A 65 12.44 -4.28 15.37
C SER A 65 12.89 -4.46 13.92
N ALA A 66 12.14 -3.95 12.95
CA ALA A 66 12.47 -4.01 11.53
C ALA A 66 13.45 -2.92 11.08
N ILE A 67 13.62 -1.85 11.87
CA ILE A 67 14.44 -0.67 11.51
C ILE A 67 15.81 -0.73 12.22
N VAL A 68 15.98 -1.58 13.23
CA VAL A 68 17.23 -1.63 14.00
C VAL A 68 18.35 -2.25 13.15
N SER A 69 19.36 -1.41 12.92
CA SER A 69 20.62 -1.58 12.20
C SER A 69 21.39 -2.85 12.60
N ASP A 70 21.03 -3.99 12.04
CA ASP A 70 21.99 -5.06 11.77
C ASP A 70 22.12 -5.20 10.25
N SER A 71 23.35 -5.32 9.76
CA SER A 71 23.70 -5.21 8.34
C SER A 71 22.96 -6.20 7.41
N GLY A 72 22.47 -7.32 7.96
CA GLY A 72 21.64 -8.30 7.24
C GLY A 72 20.15 -7.92 7.12
N LEU A 73 19.66 -7.01 7.96
CA LEU A 73 18.26 -6.56 7.95
C LEU A 73 18.01 -5.43 6.96
N ASN A 74 19.04 -4.83 6.35
CA ASN A 74 18.87 -3.68 5.45
C ASN A 74 18.04 -4.01 4.21
N GLU A 75 18.26 -5.17 3.57
CA GLU A 75 17.47 -5.58 2.40
C GLU A 75 16.05 -5.99 2.78
N LEU A 76 15.90 -6.70 3.92
CA LEU A 76 14.58 -7.09 4.44
C LEU A 76 13.76 -5.86 4.82
N ALA A 77 14.33 -4.93 5.58
CA ALA A 77 13.70 -3.68 5.96
C ALA A 77 13.32 -2.85 4.74
N TYR A 78 14.21 -2.73 3.76
CA TYR A 78 13.91 -2.05 2.50
C TYR A 78 12.73 -2.70 1.77
N SER A 79 12.74 -4.04 1.62
CA SER A 79 11.66 -4.80 1.00
C SER A 79 10.34 -4.62 1.74
N THR A 80 10.34 -4.69 3.08
CA THR A 80 9.18 -4.43 3.93
C THR A 80 8.66 -3.01 3.73
N VAL A 81 9.51 -1.98 3.73
CA VAL A 81 9.07 -0.60 3.49
C VAL A 81 8.41 -0.45 2.13
N VAL A 82 8.99 -1.02 1.07
CA VAL A 82 8.41 -0.99 -0.28
C VAL A 82 7.05 -1.72 -0.30
N HIS A 83 6.95 -2.87 0.35
CA HIS A 83 5.72 -3.64 0.48
C HIS A 83 4.61 -2.85 1.18
N GLU A 84 4.90 -2.25 2.32
CA GLU A 84 3.92 -1.47 3.08
C GLU A 84 3.50 -0.18 2.35
N ILE A 85 4.43 0.49 1.66
CA ILE A 85 4.09 1.63 0.80
C ILE A 85 3.18 1.17 -0.34
N ALA A 86 3.41 0.01 -0.95
CA ALA A 86 2.53 -0.53 -1.99
C ALA A 86 1.12 -0.75 -1.46
N HIS A 87 0.95 -1.30 -0.25
CA HIS A 87 -0.36 -1.43 0.37
C HIS A 87 -1.06 -0.07 0.57
N SER A 88 -0.32 0.96 1.02
CA SER A 88 -0.84 2.34 1.11
C SER A 88 -1.24 2.94 -0.24
N LEU A 89 -0.63 2.49 -1.34
CA LEU A 89 -0.95 2.89 -2.71
C LEU A 89 -2.09 2.07 -3.34
N GLY A 90 -2.69 1.15 -2.58
CA GLY A 90 -3.85 0.38 -3.02
C GLY A 90 -3.52 -0.98 -3.64
N PHE A 91 -2.29 -1.47 -3.50
CA PHE A 91 -1.95 -2.86 -3.84
C PHE A 91 -2.46 -3.82 -2.76
N VAL A 92 -3.79 -3.87 -2.58
CA VAL A 92 -4.47 -4.68 -1.58
C VAL A 92 -5.69 -5.31 -2.25
N ARG A 93 -6.01 -6.56 -1.88
CA ARG A 93 -7.06 -7.36 -2.53
C ARG A 93 -8.41 -6.65 -2.68
N SER A 94 -8.84 -5.89 -1.67
CA SER A 94 -10.12 -5.17 -1.69
C SER A 94 -10.17 -4.02 -2.71
N LEU A 95 -9.02 -3.58 -3.23
CA LEU A 95 -8.90 -2.46 -4.15
C LEU A 95 -8.55 -2.86 -5.58
N TYR A 96 -8.26 -4.14 -5.86
CA TYR A 96 -7.88 -4.58 -7.21
C TYR A 96 -8.96 -4.30 -8.26
N ALA A 97 -10.24 -4.47 -7.90
CA ALA A 97 -11.34 -4.13 -8.81
C ALA A 97 -11.44 -2.63 -9.11
N PHE A 98 -10.83 -1.77 -8.30
CA PHE A 98 -10.81 -0.31 -8.50
C PHE A 98 -9.64 0.17 -9.37
N LEU A 99 -8.69 -0.71 -9.70
CA LEU A 99 -7.52 -0.36 -10.51
C LEU A 99 -7.91 0.19 -11.89
N ARG A 100 -7.05 1.07 -12.39
CA ARG A 100 -7.16 1.74 -13.68
C ARG A 100 -5.96 1.41 -14.56
N ASP A 101 -6.12 1.60 -15.85
CA ASP A 101 -5.02 1.49 -16.81
C ASP A 101 -4.20 2.77 -16.87
N GLU A 102 -3.17 2.75 -17.73
CA GLU A 102 -2.28 3.88 -17.99
C GLU A 102 -2.97 5.13 -18.55
N ASN A 103 -4.14 4.99 -19.16
CA ASN A 103 -4.96 6.10 -19.64
C ASN A 103 -5.91 6.62 -18.55
N GLY A 104 -5.94 5.97 -17.38
CA GLY A 104 -6.86 6.28 -16.30
C GLY A 104 -8.22 5.60 -16.44
N GLU A 105 -8.41 4.68 -17.39
CA GLU A 105 -9.69 3.99 -17.58
C GLU A 105 -9.85 2.83 -16.60
N PRO A 106 -11.06 2.56 -16.07
CA PRO A 106 -11.30 1.43 -15.19
C PRO A 106 -10.91 0.08 -15.82
N ARG A 107 -10.06 -0.72 -15.15
CA ARG A 107 -9.75 -2.10 -15.59
C ARG A 107 -10.91 -3.08 -15.37
N THR A 108 -11.89 -2.68 -14.58
CA THR A 108 -13.12 -3.43 -14.31
C THR A 108 -14.30 -2.55 -14.66
N ARG A 109 -15.33 -3.14 -15.29
CA ARG A 109 -16.58 -2.45 -15.63
C ARG A 109 -17.16 -1.75 -14.38
N ARG A 110 -17.68 -0.54 -14.57
CA ARG A 110 -18.32 0.26 -13.53
C ARG A 110 -19.82 0.27 -13.72
N ASN A 111 -20.55 0.23 -12.62
CA ASN A 111 -21.97 0.54 -12.65
C ASN A 111 -22.14 2.02 -13.06
N PRO A 112 -22.97 2.33 -14.06
CA PRO A 112 -23.05 3.68 -14.64
C PRO A 112 -23.60 4.73 -13.66
N ILE A 113 -24.29 4.30 -12.59
CA ILE A 113 -24.88 5.18 -11.58
C ILE A 113 -23.93 5.33 -10.39
N THR A 114 -23.45 4.22 -9.83
CA THR A 114 -22.68 4.25 -8.57
C THR A 114 -21.17 4.42 -8.79
N GLN A 115 -20.68 4.21 -10.01
CA GLN A 115 -19.24 4.18 -10.34
C GLN A 115 -18.41 3.17 -9.53
N LEU A 116 -19.09 2.20 -8.90
CA LEU A 116 -18.46 1.07 -8.23
C LEU A 116 -18.21 -0.07 -9.22
N PRO A 117 -17.26 -0.99 -8.93
CA PRO A 117 -17.07 -2.18 -9.74
C PRO A 117 -18.38 -2.96 -9.88
N ASP A 118 -18.74 -3.28 -11.12
CA ASP A 118 -19.91 -4.08 -11.48
C ASP A 118 -19.55 -5.56 -11.42
N LEU A 119 -19.17 -5.99 -10.21
CA LEU A 119 -18.77 -7.35 -9.86
C LEU A 119 -19.55 -7.81 -8.64
N GLY A 120 -19.67 -9.14 -8.46
CA GLY A 120 -20.02 -9.70 -7.16
C GLY A 120 -18.97 -9.35 -6.08
N TYR A 121 -19.32 -9.52 -4.81
CA TYR A 121 -18.42 -9.29 -3.68
C TYR A 121 -18.35 -10.53 -2.78
N ASP A 122 -17.18 -10.75 -2.15
CA ASP A 122 -17.04 -11.80 -1.14
C ASP A 122 -17.64 -11.39 0.22
N SER A 123 -17.56 -12.29 1.21
CA SER A 123 -17.98 -12.03 2.59
C SER A 123 -17.27 -10.83 3.24
N SER A 124 -16.09 -10.46 2.75
CA SER A 124 -15.32 -9.30 3.18
C SER A 124 -15.64 -8.04 2.37
N ARG A 125 -16.67 -8.09 1.50
CA ARG A 125 -17.06 -7.04 0.56
C ARG A 125 -15.95 -6.61 -0.40
N ALA A 126 -14.94 -7.47 -0.61
CA ALA A 126 -14.00 -7.26 -1.69
C ALA A 126 -14.68 -7.65 -3.01
N PHE A 127 -14.65 -6.75 -3.99
CA PHE A 127 -15.13 -7.03 -5.33
C PHE A 127 -14.24 -8.13 -5.93
N ILE A 128 -14.82 -9.29 -6.20
CA ILE A 128 -14.09 -10.41 -6.78
C ILE A 128 -14.18 -10.26 -8.30
N PRO A 129 -13.07 -10.06 -9.02
CA PRO A 129 -13.11 -10.23 -10.46
C PRO A 129 -13.50 -11.69 -10.74
N ASP A 130 -14.56 -11.91 -11.53
CA ASP A 130 -14.66 -13.19 -12.25
C ASP A 130 -13.33 -13.40 -12.95
N ILE A 131 -12.75 -14.60 -12.89
CA ILE A 131 -11.53 -14.90 -13.64
C ILE A 131 -11.91 -14.89 -15.12
N VAL A 132 -11.76 -13.73 -15.79
CA VAL A 132 -12.14 -13.57 -17.21
C VAL A 132 -10.98 -13.96 -18.15
N GLY A 133 -9.80 -14.27 -17.61
CA GLY A 133 -8.64 -14.76 -18.37
C GLY A 133 -7.32 -14.59 -17.64
N GLU A 134 -6.35 -15.44 -17.95
CA GLU A 134 -4.97 -15.36 -17.46
C GLU A 134 -4.16 -14.44 -18.38
N LEU A 135 -3.63 -13.33 -17.84
CA LEU A 135 -2.69 -12.47 -18.56
C LEU A 135 -1.26 -12.86 -18.19
N ILE A 136 -0.56 -13.56 -19.09
CA ILE A 136 0.87 -13.82 -18.93
C ILE A 136 1.63 -12.53 -19.29
N VAL A 137 1.99 -11.75 -18.27
CA VAL A 137 2.86 -10.58 -18.43
C VAL A 137 4.31 -11.04 -18.42
N ARG A 138 5.02 -10.89 -19.55
CA ARG A 138 6.47 -11.08 -19.62
C ARG A 138 7.17 -9.77 -19.23
N TRP A 139 7.74 -9.72 -18.04
CA TRP A 139 8.59 -8.61 -17.62
C TRP A 139 9.91 -8.64 -18.42
N SER A 140 10.15 -7.65 -19.28
CA SER A 140 11.37 -7.58 -20.11
C SER A 140 12.55 -6.89 -19.42
N HIS A 141 12.40 -6.40 -18.19
CA HIS A 141 13.49 -5.83 -17.41
C HIS A 141 13.49 -6.40 -15.99
N ILE A 142 14.15 -7.54 -15.84
CA ILE A 142 14.69 -7.94 -14.54
C ILE A 142 15.86 -7.01 -14.28
N LEU A 143 15.72 -6.11 -13.31
CA LEU A 143 16.89 -5.57 -12.63
C LEU A 143 17.67 -6.80 -12.14
N THR A 144 18.83 -7.06 -12.74
CA THR A 144 19.76 -8.09 -12.30
C THR A 144 20.24 -7.73 -10.90
N LEU A 145 19.47 -8.13 -9.89
CA LEU A 145 19.99 -8.37 -8.56
C LEU A 145 20.56 -9.79 -8.59
N ASN A 146 21.86 -9.86 -8.30
CA ASN A 146 22.65 -11.07 -8.38
C ASN A 146 21.97 -12.24 -7.66
N LYS A 147 22.05 -13.41 -8.31
CA LYS A 147 21.50 -14.68 -7.85
C LYS A 147 22.02 -15.04 -6.45
N GLY A 148 21.16 -14.82 -5.45
CA GLY A 148 21.13 -15.58 -4.21
C GLY A 148 19.83 -16.40 -4.22
N THR A 149 19.92 -17.69 -4.00
CA THR A 149 18.80 -18.65 -3.98
C THR A 149 17.67 -18.19 -3.05
N MET A 150 16.54 -17.76 -3.63
CA MET A 150 15.29 -17.50 -2.93
C MET A 150 14.61 -18.85 -2.59
N THR A 151 14.99 -19.44 -1.47
CA THR A 151 14.23 -20.51 -0.82
C THR A 151 13.51 -19.92 0.39
N GLU A 152 12.18 -20.04 0.40
CA GLU A 152 11.34 -20.04 1.62
C GLU A 152 11.03 -18.70 2.33
N TYR A 153 10.50 -17.69 1.62
CA TYR A 153 9.92 -16.48 2.26
C TYR A 153 8.45 -16.20 1.95
N GLN A 154 7.71 -17.17 1.40
CA GLN A 154 6.27 -17.05 1.15
C GLN A 154 5.37 -17.67 2.24
N ARG A 155 5.92 -18.16 3.35
CA ARG A 155 5.13 -18.79 4.43
C ARG A 155 4.74 -17.86 5.58
N TYR A 156 5.17 -16.61 5.57
CA TYR A 156 4.89 -15.63 6.64
C TYR A 156 4.34 -14.29 6.13
N LEU A 157 3.85 -14.24 4.88
CA LEU A 157 3.18 -13.07 4.29
C LEU A 157 1.67 -13.28 4.28
#